data_AF-A0A150AWV0-F1
#
_entry.id   AF-A0A150AWV0-F1
#
_cell.length_a   1.000
_cell.length_b   1.000
_cell.length_c   1.000
_cell.angle_alpha   90.00
_cell.angle_beta   90.00
_cell.angle_gamma   90.00
#
_symmetry.space_group_name_H-M   'P 1'
#
loop_
_entity.id
_entity.type
_entity.pdbx_description
1 polymer ?
#
loop_
_entity_poly.entity_id
_entity_poly.type
_entity_poly.pdbx_seq_one_letter_code
_entity_poly.pdbx_strand_id
1 'polypeptide(L)' 'MKKKYMNRKEFIQHISILTLGYYAYKNEPISFPQVAEYLNTTTDNLRLKKQDTDLMSQLSKCGIVVERINNTNHFVITNT' A
#
# COMPACT_ATOMS: atom_id res chain seq x y z
N MET A 1 1.47 -22.41 -9.92
CA MET A 1 0.20 -21.80 -9.45
C MET A 1 -0.07 -20.55 -10.25
N LYS A 2 -1.23 -20.41 -10.90
CA LYS A 2 -1.60 -19.17 -11.60
C LYS A 2 -1.70 -18.04 -10.58
N LYS A 3 -0.92 -16.96 -10.73
CA LYS A 3 -1.05 -15.76 -9.91
C LYS A 3 -2.47 -15.23 -10.10
N LYS A 4 -3.33 -15.37 -9.09
CA LYS A 4 -4.66 -14.79 -9.10
C LYS A 4 -4.46 -13.27 -9.08
N TYR A 5 -4.86 -12.58 -10.14
CA TYR A 5 -4.77 -11.13 -10.19
C TYR A 5 -5.67 -10.55 -9.10
N MET A 6 -5.07 -9.87 -8.13
CA MET A 6 -5.79 -9.20 -7.06
C MET A 6 -6.62 -8.06 -7.63
N ASN A 7 -7.93 -8.09 -7.40
CA ASN A 7 -8.81 -7.02 -7.87
C ASN A 7 -8.62 -5.74 -7.02
N ARG A 8 -9.19 -4.61 -7.47
CA ARG A 8 -9.02 -3.30 -6.79
C ARG A 8 -9.48 -3.34 -5.33
N LYS A 9 -10.61 -3.98 -5.05
CA LYS A 9 -11.18 -4.07 -3.70
C LYS A 9 -10.31 -4.89 -2.76
N GLU A 10 -9.83 -6.05 -3.22
CA GLU A 10 -8.88 -6.88 -2.47
C GLU A 10 -7.59 -6.12 -2.20
N PHE A 11 -7.06 -5.39 -3.18
CA PHE A 11 -5.84 -4.60 -3.01
C PHE A 11 -6.01 -3.53 -1.94
N ILE A 12 -7.09 -2.75 -1.99
CA ILE A 12 -7.38 -1.72 -0.99
C ILE A 12 -7.50 -2.36 0.40
N GLN A 13 -8.25 -3.45 0.52
CA GLN A 13 -8.39 -4.15 1.80
C GLN A 13 -7.03 -4.60 2.37
N HIS A 14 -6.19 -5.25 1.55
CA HIS A 14 -4.89 -5.72 1.98
C HIS A 14 -3.96 -4.58 2.39
N ILE A 15 -3.88 -3.50 1.58
CA ILE A 15 -3.06 -2.33 1.90
C ILE A 15 -3.55 -1.66 3.18
N SER A 16 -4.85 -1.51 3.38
CA SER A 16 -5.40 -0.89 4.58
C SER A 16 -5.06 -1.68 5.84
N ILE A 17 -5.30 -2.99 5.83
CA ILE A 17 -4.97 -3.87 6.96
C ILE A 17 -3.47 -3.84 7.26
N LEU A 18 -2.65 -4.00 6.22
CA LEU A 18 -1.20 -4.08 6.39
C LEU A 18 -0.61 -2.76 6.88
N THR A 19 -1.02 -1.62 6.31
CA THR A 19 -0.51 -0.30 6.71
C THR A 19 -0.91 0.03 8.14
N LEU A 20 -2.19 -0.16 8.49
CA LEU A 20 -2.67 0.08 9.85
C LEU A 20 -2.02 -0.85 10.88
N GLY A 21 -1.91 -2.14 10.57
CA GLY A 21 -1.28 -3.12 11.44
C GLY A 21 0.21 -2.88 11.63
N TYR A 22 0.94 -2.55 10.56
CA TYR A 22 2.36 -2.23 10.62
C TYR A 22 2.60 -0.95 11.43
N TYR A 23 1.79 0.09 11.21
CA TYR A 23 1.87 1.33 11.99
C TYR A 23 1.54 1.09 13.48
N ALA A 24 0.47 0.35 13.80
CA ALA A 24 0.13 0.05 15.19
C ALA A 24 1.21 -0.76 15.93
N TYR A 25 1.95 -1.63 15.21
CA TYR A 25 2.98 -2.47 15.80
C TYR A 25 4.38 -1.81 15.86
N LYS A 26 4.77 -1.06 14.83
CA LYS A 26 6.11 -0.45 14.69
C LYS A 26 6.15 1.07 14.89
N ASN A 27 5.00 1.74 14.82
CA ASN A 27 4.88 3.20 14.77
C ASN A 27 5.65 3.83 13.59
N GLU A 28 5.70 3.12 12.46
CA GLU A 28 6.46 3.49 11.27
C GLU A 28 5.62 3.32 9.99
N PRO A 29 5.90 4.05 8.91
CA PRO A 29 5.33 3.79 7.58
C PRO A 29 5.83 2.46 6.99
N ILE A 30 5.01 1.82 6.14
CA ILE A 30 5.43 0.59 5.45
C ILE A 30 5.89 0.88 4.03
N SER A 31 7.09 0.40 3.68
CA SER A 31 7.70 0.65 2.37
C SER A 31 7.12 -0.25 1.26
N PHE A 32 7.20 0.21 0.02
CA PHE A 32 6.82 -0.60 -1.15
C PHE A 32 7.53 -1.96 -1.22
N PRO A 33 8.85 -2.07 -0.95
CA PRO A 33 9.52 -3.37 -0.87
C PRO A 33 8.87 -4.33 0.15
N GLN A 34 8.56 -3.86 1.36
CA GLN A 34 7.92 -4.69 2.39
C GLN A 34 6.51 -5.13 1.98
N VAL A 35 5.73 -4.21 1.38
CA VAL A 35 4.40 -4.56 0.83
C VAL A 35 4.52 -5.54 -0.33
N ALA A 36 5.51 -5.37 -1.20
CA ALA A 36 5.71 -6.23 -2.36
C ALA A 36 6.06 -7.66 -1.93
N GLU A 37 6.91 -7.81 -0.91
CA GLU A 37 7.21 -9.09 -0.28
C GLU A 37 5.95 -9.74 0.31
N TYR A 38 5.20 -8.99 1.14
CA TYR A 38 4.00 -9.49 1.80
C TYR A 38 2.91 -9.95 0.80
N LEU A 39 2.70 -9.18 -0.27
CA LEU A 39 1.69 -9.49 -1.29
C LEU A 39 2.21 -10.40 -2.42
N ASN A 40 3.46 -10.89 -2.33
CA ASN A 40 4.13 -11.67 -3.37
C ASN A 40 4.01 -11.02 -4.78
N THR A 41 4.33 -9.73 -4.84
CA THR A 41 4.27 -8.89 -6.05
C THR A 41 5.59 -8.12 -6.23
N THR A 42 5.65 -7.21 -7.20
CA THR A 42 6.81 -6.35 -7.46
C THR A 42 6.54 -4.92 -7.04
N THR A 43 7.60 -4.18 -6.73
CA THR A 43 7.51 -2.74 -6.45
C THR A 43 7.02 -1.95 -7.67
N ASP A 44 7.32 -2.41 -8.89
CA ASP A 44 6.80 -1.80 -10.12
C ASP A 44 5.29 -2.00 -10.28
N ASN A 45 4.75 -3.17 -9.92
CA ASN A 45 3.29 -3.35 -9.86
C ASN A 45 2.64 -2.38 -8.88
N LEU A 46 3.25 -2.13 -7.72
CA LEU A 46 2.76 -1.14 -6.76
C LEU A 46 2.86 0.29 -7.33
N ARG A 47 3.90 0.61 -8.12
CA ARG A 47 4.01 1.90 -8.82
C ARG A 47 2.91 2.08 -9.87
N LEU A 48 2.55 1.03 -10.61
CA LEU A 48 1.40 1.05 -11.51
C LEU A 48 0.09 1.29 -10.74
N LYS A 49 -0.10 0.63 -9.59
CA LYS A 49 -1.27 0.89 -8.73
C LYS A 49 -1.29 2.31 -8.18
N LYS A 50 -0.13 2.90 -7.85
CA LYS A 50 0.00 4.31 -7.43
C LYS A 50 -0.51 5.29 -8.49
N GLN A 51 -0.44 4.93 -9.77
CA GLN A 51 -0.96 5.75 -10.86
C GLN A 51 -2.48 5.64 -11.03
N ASP A 52 -3.14 4.65 -10.42
CA ASP A 52 -4.60 4.52 -10.40
C ASP A 52 -5.20 5.51 -9.39
N THR A 53 -5.69 6.64 -9.91
CA THR A 53 -6.22 7.75 -9.09
C THR A 53 -7.46 7.38 -8.30
N ASP A 54 -8.34 6.53 -8.85
CA ASP A 54 -9.53 6.03 -8.13
C ASP A 54 -9.11 5.15 -6.96
N LEU A 55 -8.15 4.25 -7.19
CA LEU A 55 -7.59 3.40 -6.13
C LEU A 55 -6.95 4.24 -5.02
N MET A 56 -6.12 5.22 -5.37
CA MET A 56 -5.45 6.08 -4.38
C MET A 56 -6.44 6.96 -3.63
N SER A 57 -7.49 7.45 -4.29
CA SER A 57 -8.57 8.19 -3.64
C SER A 57 -9.31 7.33 -2.60
N GLN A 58 -9.56 6.06 -2.89
CA GLN A 58 -10.17 5.14 -1.93
C GLN A 58 -9.26 4.83 -0.74
N LEU A 59 -7.94 4.69 -0.94
CA LEU A 59 -6.99 4.56 0.16
C LEU A 59 -6.93 5.82 1.02
N SER A 60 -7.00 7.01 0.41
CA SER A 60 -7.01 8.28 1.14
C SER A 60 -8.23 8.41 2.05
N LYS A 61 -9.40 7.89 1.65
CA LYS A 61 -10.59 7.80 2.52
C LYS A 61 -10.37 6.89 3.74
N CYS A 62 -9.42 5.95 3.68
CA CYS A 62 -8.96 5.15 4.81
C CYS A 62 -7.84 5.83 5.61
N GLY A 63 -7.51 7.09 5.34
CA GLY A 63 -6.40 7.81 5.96
C GLY A 63 -5.03 7.33 5.49
N ILE A 64 -4.94 6.71 4.31
CA ILE A 64 -3.68 6.17 3.77
C ILE A 64 -3.27 6.93 2.50
N VAL A 65 -2.05 7.41 2.48
CA VAL A 65 -1.43 8.06 1.32
C VAL A 65 -0.10 7.41 0.97
N VAL A 66 0.44 7.72 -0.20
CA VAL A 66 1.78 7.27 -0.62
C VAL A 66 2.75 8.44 -0.64
N GLU A 67 3.77 8.39 0.19
CA GLU A 67 4.85 9.38 0.23
C GLU A 67 6.19 8.78 -0.16
N ARG A 68 7.15 9.63 -0.55
CA ARG A 68 8.51 9.22 -0.87
C ARG A 68 9.44 9.59 0.29
N ILE A 69 9.99 8.59 0.95
CA ILE A 69 10.91 8.71 2.09
C ILE A 69 12.22 8.02 1.69
N ASN A 70 13.35 8.70 1.79
CA ASN A 70 14.67 8.15 1.42
C ASN A 70 14.67 7.47 0.04
N ASN A 71 14.14 8.19 -0.96
CA ASN A 71 14.01 7.73 -2.34
C ASN A 71 13.04 6.54 -2.59
N THR A 72 12.33 6.06 -1.56
CA THR A 72 11.44 4.89 -1.62
C THR A 72 10.00 5.29 -1.32
N ASN A 73 9.03 4.74 -2.07
CA ASN A 73 7.61 4.97 -1.79
C ASN A 73 7.18 4.17 -0.55
N HIS A 74 6.39 4.79 0.31
CA HIS A 74 5.81 4.19 1.52
C HIS A 74 4.31 4.46 1.56
N PHE A 75 3.54 3.52 2.11
CA PHE A 75 2.18 3.79 2.55
C PHE A 75 2.23 4.37 3.96
N VAL A 76 1.62 5.54 4.13
CA VAL A 76 1.68 6.34 5.36
C VAL A 76 0.25 6.56 5.86
N ILE A 77 0.07 6.47 7.19
CA ILE A 77 -1.16 6.91 7.84
C ILE A 77 -1.12 8.43 8.00
N THR A 78 -2.10 9.12 7.44
CA THR A 78 -2.33 10.53 7.73
C THR A 78 -3.23 10.61 8.96
N ASN A 79 -2.76 11.26 10.02
CA ASN A 79 -3.63 11.63 11.14
C ASN A 79 -4.78 12.48 10.57
N THR A 80 -6.02 12.01 10.69
CA THR A 80 -7.23 12.81 10.52
C THR A 80 -7.30 13.93 11.54
#